data_AF-A0A9Q1LMY8-F1
#
_entry.id   AF-A0A9Q1LMY8-F1
#
_cell.length_a   1.000
_cell.length_b   1.000
_cell.length_c   1.000
_cell.angle_alpha   90.00
_cell.angle_beta   90.00
_cell.angle_gamma   90.00
#
_symmetry.space_group_name_H-M   'P 1'
#
loop_
_entity.id
_entity.type
_entity.pdbx_description
1 polymer ?
#
loop_
_entity_poly.entity_id
_entity_poly.type
_entity_poly.pdbx_seq_one_letter_code
_entity_poly.pdbx_strand_id
1 'polypeptide(L)'
;MALPQILPSPPYKPLLNPSNNFFLTHHSNYHFAPQSLLHCRRRFNPTRIQCSASSFPEKHRTGSSPNPNDVVELPLFPLPLVLFPGAILPLQIFEFRYRIMMHTLLQTDLRFGVIYSDSATGTADVGCVGEVVKHERLVDDRFFLICKGQERFRVNKLVRSKPYLVAEVTWLEDRPSANGEDDVEGLANEVESYMKDVIRLSNRLNGKGEKEATELRRNLFPTPFSFFVGSTFEGAPREQQALLELEDTAMRLKREKETLRNTLNYLTAASAVKDVFPSS
;
A
#
# COMPACT_ATOMS: atom_id res chain seq x y z
N MET A 1 49.31 -6.86 -0.91
CA MET A 1 48.00 -6.75 -0.23
C MET A 1 47.41 -5.41 -0.61
N ALA A 2 46.47 -5.39 -1.56
CA ALA A 2 45.84 -4.16 -2.06
C ALA A 2 44.53 -3.92 -1.29
N LEU A 3 44.38 -2.72 -0.73
CA LEU A 3 43.17 -2.25 -0.07
C LEU A 3 42.04 -2.04 -1.10
N PRO A 4 40.79 -2.45 -0.82
CA PRO A 4 39.68 -2.18 -1.72
C PRO A 4 39.21 -0.73 -1.56
N GLN A 5 39.22 0.01 -2.67
CA GLN A 5 38.64 1.34 -2.76
C GLN A 5 37.11 1.24 -2.71
N ILE A 6 36.51 1.89 -1.71
CA ILE A 6 35.06 2.08 -1.60
C ILE A 6 34.69 3.24 -2.53
N LEU A 7 34.06 2.93 -3.66
CA LEU A 7 33.43 3.93 -4.52
C LEU A 7 32.10 4.39 -3.89
N PRO A 8 31.85 5.70 -3.74
CA PRO A 8 30.56 6.19 -3.28
C PRO A 8 29.49 5.95 -4.37
N SER A 9 28.38 5.34 -3.98
CA SER A 9 27.18 5.19 -4.82
C SER A 9 26.57 6.56 -5.17
N PRO A 10 26.05 6.75 -6.38
CA PRO A 10 25.47 8.03 -6.80
C PRO A 10 24.19 8.36 -6.00
N PRO A 11 23.83 9.66 -5.87
CA PRO A 11 22.63 10.07 -5.16
C PRO A 11 21.40 9.50 -5.86
N TYR A 12 20.70 8.66 -5.12
CA TYR A 12 19.45 8.05 -5.53
C TYR A 12 18.36 9.12 -5.61
N LYS A 13 17.68 9.21 -6.77
CA LYS A 13 16.63 10.21 -7.02
C LYS A 13 15.26 9.57 -6.82
N PRO A 14 14.56 9.82 -5.70
CA PRO A 14 13.15 9.48 -5.61
C PRO A 14 12.39 10.39 -6.59
N LEU A 15 11.66 9.79 -7.53
CA LEU A 15 10.82 10.52 -8.48
C LEU A 15 9.39 10.49 -7.95
N LEU A 16 8.85 11.66 -7.60
CA LEU A 16 7.42 11.80 -7.29
C LEU A 16 6.62 11.86 -8.58
N ASN A 17 5.63 10.98 -8.72
CA ASN A 17 4.75 10.96 -9.88
C ASN A 17 3.45 11.74 -9.60
N PRO A 18 3.20 12.86 -10.30
CA PRO A 18 1.94 13.60 -10.17
C PRO A 18 0.74 12.91 -10.86
N SER A 19 0.92 11.69 -11.38
CA SER A 19 -0.06 11.03 -12.27
C SER A 19 -0.92 9.96 -11.60
N ASN A 20 -0.59 9.51 -10.39
CA ASN A 20 -1.41 8.53 -9.66
C ASN A 20 -2.47 9.22 -8.78
N ASN A 21 -3.24 10.13 -9.38
CA ASN A 21 -4.58 10.45 -8.89
C ASN A 21 -5.52 9.29 -9.23
N PHE A 22 -5.37 8.14 -8.58
CA PHE A 22 -6.52 7.26 -8.35
C PHE A 22 -7.33 7.84 -7.18
N PHE A 23 -7.84 9.05 -7.37
CA PHE A 23 -8.96 9.54 -6.60
C PHE A 23 -10.19 8.77 -7.04
N LEU A 24 -10.42 7.61 -6.42
CA LEU A 24 -11.77 7.08 -6.36
C LEU A 24 -12.58 8.02 -5.47
N THR A 25 -13.30 8.91 -6.13
CA THR A 25 -14.42 9.65 -5.56
C THR A 25 -15.42 8.63 -5.02
N HIS A 26 -15.50 8.48 -3.70
CA HIS A 26 -16.68 7.89 -3.07
C HIS A 26 -17.74 8.97 -2.93
N HIS A 27 -18.74 8.96 -3.81
CA HIS A 27 -20.12 9.43 -3.60
C HIS A 27 -20.97 8.86 -4.76
N SER A 28 -21.83 7.87 -4.49
CA SER A 28 -23.25 8.01 -4.14
C SER A 28 -24.18 8.02 -5.36
N ASN A 29 -25.14 7.10 -5.32
CA ASN A 29 -26.43 7.06 -6.03
C ASN A 29 -26.42 7.09 -7.56
N TYR A 30 -26.51 5.90 -8.15
CA TYR A 30 -27.27 5.72 -9.39
C TYR A 30 -28.44 4.78 -9.14
N HIS A 31 -29.60 5.39 -8.94
CA HIS A 31 -30.90 4.77 -9.20
C HIS A 31 -30.97 4.42 -10.69
N PHE A 32 -31.20 3.15 -11.01
CA PHE A 32 -31.86 2.77 -12.25
C PHE A 32 -32.92 1.71 -11.95
N ALA A 33 -34.17 2.12 -12.14
CA ALA A 33 -35.36 1.27 -12.13
C ALA A 33 -35.62 0.70 -13.55
N PRO A 34 -36.48 -0.32 -13.69
CA PRO A 34 -36.29 -1.41 -14.67
C PRO A 34 -37.20 -1.33 -15.89
N GLN A 35 -36.82 -2.01 -16.98
CA GLN A 35 -37.68 -2.45 -18.10
C GLN A 35 -37.14 -3.80 -18.57
N SER A 36 -37.77 -4.96 -18.33
CA SER A 36 -39.06 -5.51 -18.76
C SER A 36 -38.83 -6.68 -19.72
N LEU A 37 -39.15 -7.87 -19.20
CA LEU A 37 -39.85 -8.99 -19.86
C LEU A 37 -39.29 -9.54 -21.18
N LEU A 38 -38.76 -10.77 -21.11
CA LEU A 38 -39.24 -11.83 -21.99
C LEU A 38 -39.44 -13.16 -21.24
N HIS A 39 -40.51 -13.81 -21.69
CA HIS A 39 -41.23 -14.94 -21.14
C HIS A 39 -40.49 -16.25 -21.41
N CYS A 40 -40.34 -17.14 -20.42
CA CYS A 40 -40.36 -18.58 -20.70
C CYS A 40 -40.98 -19.34 -19.53
N ARG A 41 -42.21 -19.81 -19.74
CA ARG A 41 -42.96 -20.70 -18.85
C ARG A 41 -42.37 -22.11 -18.92
N ARG A 42 -42.02 -22.70 -17.76
CA ARG A 42 -42.25 -24.14 -17.51
C ARG A 42 -42.81 -24.36 -16.11
N ARG A 43 -43.81 -25.23 -16.05
CA ARG A 43 -44.74 -25.53 -14.94
C ARG A 43 -44.25 -26.73 -14.12
N PHE A 44 -44.46 -26.64 -12.78
CA PHE A 44 -44.77 -27.68 -11.75
C PHE A 44 -43.84 -28.92 -11.62
N ASN A 45 -43.52 -29.48 -10.45
CA ASN A 45 -44.25 -29.67 -9.18
C ASN A 45 -43.25 -29.97 -8.02
N PRO A 46 -43.63 -29.86 -6.72
CA PRO A 46 -42.72 -29.85 -5.58
C PRO A 46 -42.57 -31.23 -4.92
N THR A 47 -41.33 -31.65 -4.67
CA THR A 47 -41.02 -32.69 -3.68
C THR A 47 -40.00 -32.17 -2.70
N ARG A 48 -40.49 -31.96 -1.47
CA ARG A 48 -39.76 -31.79 -0.21
C ARG A 48 -38.60 -32.79 -0.12
N ILE A 49 -37.37 -32.29 -0.10
CA ILE A 49 -36.25 -32.93 0.60
C ILE A 49 -35.51 -31.80 1.33
N GLN A 50 -35.88 -31.58 2.59
CA GLN A 50 -35.08 -30.78 3.52
C GLN A 50 -33.90 -31.65 3.94
N CYS A 51 -32.70 -31.32 3.48
CA CYS A 51 -31.47 -31.78 4.11
C CYS A 51 -30.94 -30.63 4.95
N SER A 52 -31.25 -30.69 6.24
CA SER A 52 -30.58 -29.92 7.28
C SER A 52 -29.20 -30.53 7.50
N ALA A 53 -28.14 -29.80 7.13
CA ALA A 53 -26.79 -30.06 7.60
C ALA A 53 -26.08 -28.72 7.79
N SER A 54 -26.53 -28.03 8.83
CA SER A 54 -25.83 -26.92 9.46
C SER A 54 -24.57 -27.44 10.15
N SER A 55 -23.40 -27.11 9.58
CA SER A 55 -22.14 -27.11 10.31
C SER A 55 -21.11 -26.31 9.52
N PHE A 56 -21.36 -25.01 9.39
CA PHE A 56 -20.32 -24.02 9.11
C PHE A 56 -19.89 -23.45 10.46
N PRO A 57 -18.58 -23.41 10.77
CA PRO A 57 -18.12 -22.67 11.93
C PRO A 57 -18.24 -21.18 11.60
N GLU A 58 -19.20 -20.49 12.21
CA GLU A 58 -19.21 -19.03 12.30
C GLU A 58 -17.99 -18.56 13.12
N LYS A 59 -16.84 -18.44 12.45
CA LYS A 59 -15.69 -17.75 13.02
C LYS A 59 -15.92 -16.24 12.87
N HIS A 60 -16.44 -15.68 13.95
CA HIS A 60 -16.07 -14.38 14.53
C HIS A 60 -15.75 -13.26 13.50
N ARG A 61 -16.81 -12.61 13.01
CA ARG A 61 -16.73 -11.16 12.77
C ARG A 61 -16.81 -10.44 14.12
N THR A 62 -15.73 -10.47 14.89
CA THR A 62 -15.55 -9.53 15.99
C THR A 62 -14.67 -8.40 15.47
N GLY A 63 -15.24 -7.20 15.37
CA GLY A 63 -14.50 -5.95 15.15
C GLY A 63 -13.65 -5.55 16.34
N SER A 64 -12.91 -6.50 16.92
CA SER A 64 -11.89 -6.26 17.92
C SER A 64 -10.60 -5.89 17.20
N SER A 65 -10.07 -4.71 17.51
CA SER A 65 -8.68 -4.36 17.16
C SER A 65 -7.79 -5.53 17.58
N PRO A 66 -6.98 -6.11 16.69
CA PRO A 66 -6.10 -7.21 17.08
C PRO A 66 -5.16 -6.73 18.17
N ASN A 67 -4.95 -7.50 19.25
CA ASN A 67 -4.01 -7.06 20.27
C ASN A 67 -2.58 -7.15 19.68
N PRO A 68 -1.67 -6.23 20.00
CA PRO A 68 -0.28 -6.28 19.52
C PRO A 68 0.47 -7.58 19.85
N ASN A 69 0.02 -8.29 20.89
CA ASN A 69 0.58 -9.56 21.35
C ASN A 69 -0.07 -10.79 20.71
N ASP A 70 -1.13 -10.61 19.91
CA ASP A 70 -1.79 -11.72 19.24
C ASP A 70 -0.93 -12.21 18.08
N VAL A 71 -0.46 -13.43 18.23
CA VAL A 71 0.33 -14.13 17.24
C VAL A 71 -0.59 -14.76 16.20
N VAL A 72 -0.39 -14.42 14.93
CA VAL A 72 -1.23 -14.91 13.82
C VAL A 72 -0.37 -15.53 12.72
N GLU A 73 -0.84 -16.61 12.10
CA GLU A 73 -0.25 -17.16 10.88
C GLU A 73 -0.77 -16.41 9.65
N LEU A 74 0.14 -15.79 8.91
CA LEU A 74 -0.17 -14.97 7.75
C LEU A 74 0.54 -15.50 6.50
N PRO A 75 -0.19 -15.82 5.41
CA PRO A 75 0.41 -16.04 4.09
C PRO A 75 1.18 -14.80 3.65
N LEU A 76 2.44 -14.96 3.26
CA LEU A 76 3.28 -13.86 2.80
C LEU A 76 3.47 -13.89 1.29
N PHE A 77 3.45 -12.69 0.70
CA PHE A 77 3.74 -12.42 -0.68
C PHE A 77 4.94 -11.45 -0.79
N PRO A 78 6.16 -12.00 -0.98
CA PRO A 78 7.36 -11.22 -1.25
C PRO A 78 7.26 -10.47 -2.57
N LEU A 79 7.44 -9.15 -2.56
CA LEU A 79 7.45 -8.29 -3.74
C LEU A 79 8.62 -7.29 -3.69
N PRO A 80 9.14 -6.83 -4.84
CA PRO A 80 10.15 -5.77 -4.91
C PRO A 80 9.52 -4.38 -4.75
N LEU A 81 8.51 -4.25 -3.88
CA LEU A 81 7.81 -3.01 -3.56
C LEU A 81 7.33 -3.04 -2.11
N VAL A 82 6.95 -1.86 -1.60
CA VAL A 82 6.45 -1.68 -0.23
C VAL A 82 4.97 -1.30 -0.29
N LEU A 83 4.14 -2.03 0.46
CA LEU A 83 2.74 -1.66 0.65
C LEU A 83 2.59 -0.86 1.95
N PHE A 84 1.90 0.27 1.89
CA PHE A 84 1.57 1.09 3.05
C PHE A 84 0.11 0.92 3.49
N PRO A 85 -0.20 1.12 4.78
CA PRO A 85 -1.56 1.26 5.26
C PRO A 85 -2.36 2.27 4.43
N GLY A 86 -3.57 1.89 4.00
CA GLY A 86 -4.46 2.71 3.18
C GLY A 86 -4.12 2.76 1.68
N ALA A 87 -2.92 2.37 1.26
CA ALA A 87 -2.52 2.39 -0.14
C ALA A 87 -3.20 1.28 -0.94
N ILE A 88 -3.45 1.54 -2.23
CA ILE A 88 -4.06 0.57 -3.15
C ILE A 88 -2.96 -0.11 -3.97
N LEU A 89 -3.00 -1.44 -4.05
CA LEU A 89 -2.05 -2.25 -4.79
C LEU A 89 -2.77 -3.16 -5.78
N PRO A 90 -2.77 -2.83 -7.09
CA PRO A 90 -3.21 -3.75 -8.12
C PRO A 90 -2.14 -4.83 -8.37
N LEU A 91 -2.54 -6.10 -8.44
CA LEU A 91 -1.64 -7.23 -8.70
C LEU A 91 -2.23 -8.17 -9.75
N GLN A 92 -1.34 -8.75 -10.54
CA GLN A 92 -1.66 -9.89 -11.39
C GLN A 92 -0.96 -11.14 -10.86
N ILE A 93 -1.75 -12.12 -10.47
CA ILE A 93 -1.27 -13.40 -9.97
C ILE A 93 -1.18 -14.39 -11.12
N PHE A 94 0.04 -14.70 -11.53
CA PHE A 94 0.31 -15.67 -12.58
C PHE A 94 1.13 -16.87 -12.09
N GLU A 95 1.99 -16.69 -11.08
CA GLU A 95 2.78 -17.79 -10.53
C GLU A 95 1.91 -18.83 -9.84
N PHE A 96 2.16 -20.11 -10.14
CA PHE A 96 1.38 -21.25 -9.64
C PHE A 96 1.25 -21.27 -8.11
N ARG A 97 2.33 -20.99 -7.36
CA ARG A 97 2.29 -20.95 -5.90
C ARG A 97 1.32 -19.92 -5.33
N TYR A 98 1.24 -18.74 -5.96
CA TYR A 98 0.35 -17.67 -5.52
C TYR A 98 -1.08 -17.87 -6.03
N ARG A 99 -1.28 -18.60 -7.13
CA ARG A 99 -2.61 -19.08 -7.51
C ARG A 99 -3.18 -20.02 -6.44
N ILE A 100 -2.37 -20.93 -5.90
CA ILE A 100 -2.78 -21.78 -4.76
C ILE A 100 -3.09 -20.91 -3.54
N MET A 101 -2.23 -19.93 -3.22
CA MET A 101 -2.49 -18.99 -2.13
C MET A 101 -3.85 -18.30 -2.29
N MET A 102 -4.16 -17.79 -3.49
CA MET A 102 -5.44 -17.14 -3.77
C MET A 102 -6.63 -18.06 -3.58
N HIS A 103 -6.55 -19.32 -4.01
CA HIS A 103 -7.63 -20.30 -3.77
C HIS A 103 -7.89 -20.51 -2.27
N THR A 104 -6.84 -20.52 -1.44
CA THR A 104 -7.00 -20.54 0.03
C THR A 104 -7.61 -19.24 0.56
N LEU A 105 -7.18 -18.08 0.05
CA LEU A 105 -7.68 -16.78 0.49
C LEU A 105 -9.16 -16.57 0.18
N LEU A 106 -9.65 -17.09 -0.95
CA LEU A 106 -11.06 -17.06 -1.33
C LEU A 106 -11.98 -17.82 -0.37
N GLN A 107 -11.42 -18.72 0.46
CA GLN A 107 -12.15 -19.51 1.46
C GLN A 107 -11.98 -18.98 2.89
N THR A 108 -11.18 -17.92 3.07
CA THR A 108 -10.82 -17.34 4.38
C THR A 108 -11.11 -15.84 4.36
N ASP A 109 -10.22 -15.02 4.94
CA ASP A 109 -10.45 -13.59 5.20
C ASP A 109 -9.92 -12.67 4.10
N LEU A 110 -9.52 -13.21 2.94
CA LEU A 110 -8.99 -12.40 1.81
C LEU A 110 -7.80 -11.50 2.18
N ARG A 111 -7.04 -11.88 3.21
CA ARG A 111 -5.91 -11.12 3.76
C ARG A 111 -4.60 -11.89 3.61
N PHE A 112 -3.56 -11.19 3.17
CA PHE A 112 -2.19 -11.72 3.09
C PHE A 112 -1.18 -10.62 3.40
N GLY A 113 0.01 -11.00 3.84
CA GLY A 113 1.09 -10.05 4.12
C GLY A 113 1.88 -9.73 2.87
N VAL A 114 1.97 -8.46 2.49
CA VAL A 114 2.95 -7.99 1.50
C VAL A 114 4.22 -7.65 2.23
N ILE A 115 5.33 -8.24 1.79
CA ILE A 115 6.64 -8.03 2.39
C ILE A 115 7.66 -7.64 1.33
N TYR A 116 8.44 -6.61 1.62
CA TYR A 116 9.48 -6.17 0.69
C TYR A 116 10.56 -7.24 0.58
N SER A 117 10.96 -7.55 -0.65
CA SER A 117 12.05 -8.47 -0.91
C SER A 117 12.87 -8.03 -2.12
N ASP A 118 14.18 -7.97 -1.94
CA ASP A 118 15.16 -7.68 -2.98
C ASP A 118 16.27 -8.74 -2.96
N SER A 119 16.77 -9.07 -4.14
CA SER A 119 17.91 -9.96 -4.36
C SER A 119 19.14 -9.62 -3.51
N ALA A 120 19.38 -8.34 -3.22
CA ALA A 120 20.57 -7.89 -2.51
C ALA A 120 20.46 -7.97 -0.97
N THR A 121 19.25 -7.80 -0.42
CA THR A 121 19.03 -7.64 1.04
C THR A 121 18.17 -8.76 1.62
N GLY A 122 17.57 -9.60 0.78
CA GLY A 122 16.64 -10.64 1.20
C GLY A 122 15.24 -10.08 1.40
N THR A 123 14.50 -10.70 2.31
CA THR A 123 13.13 -10.31 2.68
C THR A 123 13.19 -9.47 3.95
N ALA A 124 12.47 -8.36 3.99
CA ALA A 124 12.38 -7.51 5.17
C ALA A 124 11.61 -8.19 6.31
N ASP A 125 11.73 -7.66 7.53
CA ASP A 125 11.04 -8.21 8.71
C ASP A 125 9.67 -7.55 8.97
N VAL A 126 9.41 -6.39 8.37
CA VAL A 126 8.15 -5.66 8.50
C VAL A 126 7.46 -5.58 7.15
N GLY A 127 6.16 -5.84 7.16
CA GLY A 127 5.29 -5.74 6.00
C GLY A 127 3.95 -5.08 6.33
N CYS A 128 3.06 -5.05 5.34
CA CYS A 128 1.70 -4.55 5.50
C CYS A 128 0.70 -5.59 4.98
N VAL A 129 -0.41 -5.77 5.70
CA VAL A 129 -1.48 -6.66 5.27
C VAL A 129 -2.18 -6.04 4.07
N GLY A 130 -2.24 -6.78 2.96
CA GLY A 130 -3.12 -6.51 1.84
C GLY A 130 -4.44 -7.23 2.02
N GLU A 131 -5.54 -6.48 2.08
CA GLU A 131 -6.89 -7.02 2.00
C GLU A 131 -7.37 -6.92 0.55
N VAL A 132 -7.81 -8.04 -0.02
CA VAL A 132 -8.35 -8.06 -1.39
C VAL A 132 -9.73 -7.39 -1.41
N VAL A 133 -9.81 -6.21 -2.03
CA VAL A 133 -11.07 -5.45 -2.16
C VAL A 133 -11.81 -5.78 -3.46
N LYS A 134 -11.09 -6.24 -4.49
CA LYS A 134 -11.66 -6.72 -5.74
C LYS A 134 -10.78 -7.82 -6.32
N HIS A 135 -11.39 -8.86 -6.88
CA HIS A 135 -10.66 -9.89 -7.62
C HIS A 135 -11.44 -10.34 -8.87
N GLU A 136 -10.72 -10.75 -9.89
CA GLU A 136 -11.24 -11.31 -11.14
C GLU A 136 -10.40 -12.52 -11.53
N ARG A 137 -11.07 -13.66 -11.76
CA ARG A 137 -10.42 -14.88 -12.25
C ARG A 137 -10.40 -14.87 -13.77
N LEU A 138 -9.21 -15.00 -14.34
CA LEU A 138 -8.98 -15.07 -15.77
C LEU A 138 -9.09 -16.51 -16.28
N VAL A 139 -9.19 -16.68 -17.60
CA VAL A 139 -9.40 -17.98 -18.28
C VAL A 139 -8.34 -19.04 -17.99
N ASP A 140 -7.11 -18.62 -17.65
CA ASP A 140 -5.99 -19.53 -17.32
C ASP A 140 -5.80 -19.76 -15.82
N ASP A 141 -6.84 -19.46 -15.01
CA ASP A 141 -6.78 -19.50 -13.54
C ASP A 141 -5.72 -18.55 -12.95
N ARG A 142 -5.36 -17.53 -13.72
CA ARG A 142 -4.67 -16.32 -13.25
C ARG A 142 -5.68 -15.41 -12.56
N PHE A 143 -5.21 -14.56 -11.67
CA PHE A 143 -6.06 -13.57 -11.02
C PHE A 143 -5.57 -12.16 -11.33
N PHE A 144 -6.49 -11.25 -11.58
CA PHE A 144 -6.26 -9.83 -11.38
C PHE A 144 -6.93 -9.42 -10.08
N LEU A 145 -6.23 -8.69 -9.23
CA LEU A 145 -6.76 -8.27 -7.93
C LEU A 145 -6.36 -6.86 -7.58
N ILE A 146 -7.22 -6.20 -6.80
CA ILE A 146 -6.96 -4.91 -6.19
C ILE A 146 -6.95 -5.16 -4.69
N CYS A 147 -5.86 -4.81 -4.04
CA CYS A 147 -5.72 -4.86 -2.60
C CYS A 147 -5.69 -3.46 -2.00
N LYS A 148 -6.12 -3.34 -0.75
CA LYS A 148 -5.91 -2.17 0.10
C LYS A 148 -5.01 -2.57 1.26
N GLY A 149 -3.98 -1.77 1.53
CA GLY A 149 -3.14 -1.92 2.71
C GLY A 149 -3.94 -1.64 3.98
N GLN A 150 -3.76 -2.50 4.99
CA GLN A 150 -4.40 -2.40 6.29
C GLN A 150 -3.32 -2.15 7.35
N GLU A 151 -3.20 -3.01 8.36
CA GLU A 151 -2.23 -2.87 9.43
C GLU A 151 -0.82 -3.30 8.98
N ARG A 152 0.19 -2.78 9.67
CA ARG A 152 1.56 -3.29 9.56
C ARG A 152 1.73 -4.50 10.46
N PHE A 153 2.65 -5.37 10.09
CA PHE A 153 3.01 -6.53 10.89
C PHE A 153 4.52 -6.72 10.90
N ARG A 154 5.02 -7.37 11.95
CA ARG A 154 6.40 -7.84 12.06
C ARG A 154 6.41 -9.37 11.99
N VAL A 155 7.31 -9.90 11.17
CA VAL A 155 7.56 -11.34 11.07
C VAL A 155 8.33 -11.81 12.30
N ASN A 156 7.77 -12.74 13.04
CA ASN A 156 8.44 -13.39 14.16
C ASN A 156 9.25 -14.59 13.65
N LYS A 157 8.60 -15.44 12.84
CA LYS A 157 9.19 -16.69 12.35
C LYS A 157 8.47 -17.20 11.10
N LEU A 158 9.23 -17.81 10.18
CA LEU A 158 8.64 -18.56 9.07
C LEU A 158 8.14 -19.93 9.55
N VAL A 159 6.84 -20.18 9.39
CA VAL A 159 6.17 -21.45 9.75
C VAL A 159 6.25 -22.44 8.58
N ARG A 160 6.03 -21.96 7.36
CA ARG A 160 6.01 -22.78 6.16
C ARG A 160 6.59 -22.04 4.97
N SER A 161 7.36 -22.73 4.13
CA SER A 161 7.97 -22.15 2.92
C SER A 161 7.33 -22.58 1.60
N LYS A 162 6.54 -23.66 1.58
CA LYS A 162 5.93 -24.24 0.37
C LYS A 162 4.41 -24.47 0.54
N PRO A 163 3.61 -24.29 -0.52
CA PRO A 163 4.00 -23.78 -1.84
C PRO A 163 4.31 -22.27 -1.85
N TYR A 164 3.82 -21.54 -0.84
CA TYR A 164 4.11 -20.13 -0.57
C TYR A 164 4.51 -19.95 0.90
N LEU A 165 5.10 -18.80 1.21
CA LEU A 165 5.55 -18.46 2.56
C LEU A 165 4.36 -18.26 3.49
N VAL A 166 4.44 -18.79 4.71
CA VAL A 166 3.52 -18.52 5.80
C VAL A 166 4.37 -18.21 7.02
N ALA A 167 4.12 -17.08 7.65
CA ALA A 167 4.86 -16.64 8.82
C ALA A 167 3.94 -16.42 10.00
N GLU A 168 4.50 -16.65 11.18
CA GLU A 168 3.98 -16.17 12.43
C GLU A 168 4.32 -14.68 12.55
N VAL A 169 3.31 -13.84 12.77
CA VAL A 169 3.44 -12.39 12.79
C VAL A 169 2.83 -11.76 14.04
N THR A 170 3.33 -10.57 14.38
CA THR A 170 2.78 -9.67 15.40
C THR A 170 2.35 -8.36 14.77
N TRP A 171 1.29 -7.74 15.28
CA TRP A 171 0.77 -6.47 14.76
C TRP A 171 1.67 -5.31 15.19
N LEU A 172 1.95 -4.39 14.26
CA LEU A 172 2.86 -3.27 14.46
C LEU A 172 2.10 -1.94 14.50
N GLU A 173 1.92 -1.42 15.71
CA GLU A 173 1.29 -0.13 15.97
C GLU A 173 2.33 0.98 16.15
N ASP A 174 1.94 2.23 15.87
CA ASP A 174 2.78 3.39 16.21
C ASP A 174 2.77 3.60 17.73
N ARG A 175 3.96 3.84 18.28
CA ARG A 175 4.15 4.21 19.67
C ARG A 175 4.10 5.73 19.80
N PRO A 176 3.58 6.26 20.92
CA PRO A 176 3.71 7.67 21.21
C PRO A 176 5.20 8.04 21.25
N SER A 177 5.54 9.23 20.75
CA SER A 177 6.93 9.66 20.70
C SER A 177 7.55 9.69 22.09
N ALA A 178 8.78 9.18 22.22
CA ALA A 178 9.46 9.00 23.50
C ALA A 178 9.63 10.31 24.28
N ASN A 179 9.68 11.45 23.58
CA ASN A 179 9.91 12.76 24.17
C ASN A 179 8.62 13.53 24.48
N GLY A 180 7.47 13.11 23.96
CA GLY A 180 6.16 13.77 24.17
C GLY A 180 6.05 15.23 23.71
N GLU A 181 7.13 15.83 23.20
CA GLU A 181 7.25 17.25 22.86
C GLU A 181 7.11 17.55 21.36
N ASP A 182 7.10 16.53 20.51
CA ASP A 182 7.02 16.75 19.07
C ASP A 182 5.62 17.24 18.67
N ASP A 183 5.57 18.43 18.05
CA ASP A 183 4.36 18.94 17.38
C ASP A 183 4.11 18.16 16.09
N VAL A 184 3.49 16.99 16.23
CA VAL A 184 3.19 16.08 15.12
C VAL A 184 2.28 16.75 14.08
N GLU A 185 1.37 17.63 14.53
CA GLU A 185 0.45 18.33 13.65
C GLU A 185 1.17 19.40 12.84
N GLY A 186 2.04 20.18 13.47
CA GLY A 186 2.94 21.12 12.80
C GLY A 186 3.84 20.43 11.77
N LEU A 187 4.47 19.31 12.14
CA LEU A 187 5.28 18.52 11.22
C LEU A 187 4.51 18.04 10.00
N ALA A 188 3.28 17.55 10.19
CA ALA A 188 2.44 17.09 9.09
C ALA A 188 2.03 18.25 8.16
N ASN A 189 1.76 19.44 8.70
CA ASN A 189 1.48 20.63 7.90
C ASN A 189 2.70 21.08 7.08
N GLU A 190 3.90 21.02 7.66
CA GLU A 190 5.14 21.30 6.94
C GLU A 190 5.38 20.30 5.81
N VAL A 191 5.21 19.00 6.07
CA VAL A 191 5.32 17.95 5.05
C VAL A 191 4.32 18.18 3.91
N GLU A 192 3.07 18.53 4.23
CA GLU A 192 2.08 18.86 3.21
C GLU A 192 2.50 20.05 2.34
N SER A 193 3.07 21.10 2.93
CA SER A 193 3.60 22.26 2.19
C SER A 193 4.70 21.83 1.23
N TYR A 194 5.70 21.08 1.70
CA TYR A 194 6.78 20.58 0.85
C TYR A 194 6.26 19.70 -0.29
N MET A 195 5.29 18.83 -0.01
CA MET A 195 4.69 17.96 -1.02
C MET A 195 3.95 18.77 -2.10
N LYS A 196 3.20 19.81 -1.72
CA LYS A 196 2.55 20.75 -2.66
C LYS A 196 3.57 21.45 -3.55
N ASP A 197 4.67 21.93 -2.97
CA ASP A 197 5.73 22.61 -3.72
C ASP A 197 6.42 21.67 -4.71
N VAL A 198 6.71 20.43 -4.30
CA VAL A 198 7.29 19.42 -5.17
C VAL A 198 6.35 19.07 -6.33
N ILE A 199 5.05 18.87 -6.07
CA ILE A 199 4.05 18.60 -7.11
C ILE A 199 3.98 19.77 -8.09
N ARG A 200 3.97 21.02 -7.58
CA ARG A 200 3.91 22.22 -8.41
C ARG A 200 5.13 22.33 -9.33
N LEU A 201 6.34 22.18 -8.80
CA LEU A 201 7.57 22.22 -9.60
C LEU A 201 7.66 21.06 -10.60
N SER A 202 7.28 19.86 -10.19
CA SER A 202 7.27 18.67 -11.05
C SER A 202 6.30 18.84 -12.23
N ASN A 203 5.10 19.36 -12.00
CA ASN A 203 4.13 19.64 -13.06
C ASN A 203 4.65 20.69 -14.05
N ARG A 204 5.23 21.78 -13.54
CA ARG A 204 5.85 22.83 -14.38
C ARG A 204 6.97 22.28 -15.26
N LEU A 205 7.86 21.46 -14.69
CA LEU A 205 8.95 20.82 -15.43
C LEU A 205 8.45 19.86 -16.52
N ASN A 206 7.35 19.16 -16.27
CA ASN A 206 6.73 18.20 -17.18
C ASN A 206 5.73 18.82 -18.17
N GLY A 207 5.57 20.15 -18.19
CA GLY A 207 4.62 20.84 -19.09
C GLY A 207 3.15 20.49 -18.83
N LYS A 208 2.84 19.96 -17.64
CA LYS A 208 1.46 19.71 -17.21
C LYS A 208 0.90 21.02 -16.67
N GLY A 209 -0.32 21.38 -17.07
CA GLY A 209 -1.01 22.57 -16.55
C GLY A 209 -1.11 22.54 -15.03
N GLU A 210 -1.14 23.73 -14.39
CA GLU A 210 -1.34 23.86 -12.95
C GLU A 210 -2.71 23.27 -12.58
N LYS A 211 -2.74 21.99 -12.21
CA LYS A 211 -3.83 21.45 -11.41
C LYS A 211 -3.56 21.93 -10.00
N GLU A 212 -4.50 22.67 -9.41
CA GLU A 212 -4.44 22.98 -7.98
C GLU A 212 -4.14 21.70 -7.23
N ALA A 213 -3.08 21.74 -6.40
CA ALA A 213 -2.81 20.67 -5.47
C ALA A 213 -3.96 20.68 -4.46
N THR A 214 -5.02 19.94 -4.78
CA THR A 214 -6.13 19.63 -3.88
C THR A 214 -5.56 19.32 -2.51
N GLU A 215 -6.21 19.78 -1.43
CA GLU A 215 -5.84 19.43 -0.05
C GLU A 215 -5.45 17.95 0.02
N LEU A 216 -4.15 17.70 0.11
CA LEU A 216 -3.59 16.35 -0.01
C LEU A 216 -3.97 15.56 1.24
N ARG A 217 -4.03 16.29 2.35
CA ARG A 217 -4.29 15.73 3.65
C ARG A 217 -5.77 15.39 3.90
N ARG A 218 -6.75 15.93 3.17
CA ARG A 218 -8.20 15.54 3.24
C ARG A 218 -8.72 15.10 4.63
N ASN A 219 -8.45 15.85 5.70
CA ASN A 219 -8.82 15.50 7.09
C ASN A 219 -8.18 14.23 7.67
N LEU A 220 -7.07 13.74 7.10
CA LEU A 220 -6.27 12.66 7.66
C LEU A 220 -5.50 13.17 8.88
N PHE A 221 -5.57 12.39 9.96
CA PHE A 221 -4.68 12.50 11.11
C PHE A 221 -3.20 12.31 10.69
N PRO A 222 -2.23 12.83 11.46
CA PRO A 222 -0.82 12.78 11.08
C PRO A 222 -0.29 11.38 10.74
N THR A 223 -0.71 10.37 11.49
CA THR A 223 -0.23 8.99 11.30
C THR A 223 -0.66 8.41 9.94
N PRO A 224 -1.96 8.32 9.59
CA PRO A 224 -2.37 7.96 8.24
C PRO A 224 -1.77 8.85 7.13
N PHE A 225 -1.62 10.15 7.38
CA PHE A 225 -1.02 11.06 6.41
C PHE A 225 0.44 10.71 6.12
N SER A 226 1.24 10.37 7.15
CA SER A 226 2.63 9.93 6.96
C SER A 226 2.70 8.65 6.10
N PHE A 227 1.85 7.65 6.34
CA PHE A 227 1.81 6.47 5.47
C PHE A 227 1.45 6.79 4.03
N PHE A 228 0.52 7.73 3.82
CA PHE A 228 0.21 8.22 2.48
C PHE A 228 1.42 8.88 1.82
N VAL A 229 2.12 9.78 2.51
CA VAL A 229 3.32 10.45 2.00
C VAL A 229 4.41 9.42 1.65
N GLY A 230 4.72 8.49 2.55
CA GLY A 230 5.69 7.42 2.29
C GLY A 230 5.33 6.57 1.06
N SER A 231 4.04 6.31 0.81
CA SER A 231 3.59 5.56 -0.38
C SER A 231 3.86 6.29 -1.70
N THR A 232 4.06 7.60 -1.68
CA THR A 232 4.26 8.42 -2.89
C THR A 232 5.70 8.46 -3.39
N PHE A 233 6.67 7.96 -2.61
CA PHE A 233 8.10 7.95 -2.97
C PHE A 233 8.44 6.85 -3.99
N GLU A 234 7.94 7.02 -5.23
CA GLU A 234 8.16 6.06 -6.30
C GLU A 234 9.64 5.90 -6.66
N GLY A 235 9.98 4.68 -7.06
CA GLY A 235 11.35 4.33 -7.42
C GLY A 235 12.31 4.34 -6.24
N ALA A 236 11.81 4.39 -4.99
CA ALA A 236 12.63 4.36 -3.78
C ALA A 236 12.21 3.32 -2.73
N PRO A 237 12.08 2.02 -3.09
CA PRO A 237 11.57 0.99 -2.19
C PRO A 237 12.37 0.83 -0.89
N ARG A 238 13.67 1.11 -0.89
CA ARG A 238 14.49 1.06 0.35
C ARG A 238 14.12 2.17 1.33
N GLU A 239 13.88 3.38 0.82
CA GLU A 239 13.44 4.50 1.66
C GLU A 239 12.01 4.27 2.13
N GLN A 240 11.13 3.77 1.26
CA GLN A 240 9.78 3.36 1.61
C GLN A 240 9.78 2.29 2.71
N GLN A 241 10.67 1.29 2.63
CA GLN A 241 10.77 0.25 3.65
C GLN A 241 11.23 0.83 4.98
N ALA A 242 12.23 1.72 4.97
CA ALA A 242 12.69 2.41 6.17
C ALA A 242 11.56 3.24 6.82
N LEU A 243 10.70 3.90 6.03
CA LEU A 243 9.54 4.64 6.54
C LEU A 243 8.45 3.73 7.11
N LEU A 244 8.21 2.57 6.47
CA LEU A 244 7.24 1.58 6.94
C LEU A 244 7.66 1.00 8.30
N GLU A 245 8.97 0.82 8.51
CA GLU A 245 9.56 0.26 9.74
C GLU A 245 9.58 1.22 10.94
N LEU A 246 9.48 2.54 10.72
CA LEU A 246 9.45 3.51 11.81
C LEU A 246 8.17 3.34 12.65
N GLU A 247 8.32 3.18 13.96
CA GLU A 247 7.20 3.04 14.92
C GLU A 247 6.77 4.38 15.53
N ASP A 248 7.43 5.49 15.18
CA ASP A 248 7.09 6.83 15.66
C ASP A 248 6.67 7.72 14.48
N THR A 249 5.43 8.22 14.52
CA THR A 249 4.86 9.10 13.49
C THR A 249 5.68 10.38 13.30
N ALA A 250 6.16 11.01 14.38
CA ALA A 250 6.94 12.25 14.30
C ALA A 250 8.29 12.00 13.62
N MET A 251 8.95 10.89 13.94
CA MET A 251 10.18 10.47 13.27
C MET A 251 9.95 10.18 11.78
N ARG A 252 8.83 9.54 11.45
CA ARG A 252 8.44 9.29 10.06
C ARG A 252 8.26 10.59 9.27
N LEU A 253 7.48 11.53 9.81
CA LEU A 253 7.24 12.85 9.21
C LEU A 253 8.52 13.67 9.08
N LYS A 254 9.42 13.66 10.08
CA LYS A 254 10.73 14.34 10.01
C LYS A 254 11.58 13.79 8.87
N ARG A 255 11.60 12.46 8.70
CA ARG A 255 12.33 11.79 7.61
C ARG A 255 11.72 12.10 6.24
N GLU A 256 10.39 12.07 6.13
CA GLU A 256 9.67 12.46 4.91
C GLU A 256 9.92 13.92 4.52
N LYS A 257 9.88 14.84 5.50
CA LYS A 257 10.20 16.26 5.31
C LYS A 257 11.59 16.44 4.72
N GLU A 258 12.59 15.75 5.27
CA GLU A 258 13.98 15.84 4.78
C GLU A 258 14.09 15.30 3.34
N THR A 259 13.46 14.16 3.06
CA THR A 259 13.42 13.59 1.70
C THR A 259 12.75 14.55 0.71
N LEU A 260 11.60 15.13 1.07
CA LEU A 260 10.89 16.10 0.22
C LEU A 260 11.68 17.39 0.01
N ARG A 261 12.34 17.91 1.05
CA ARG A 261 13.20 19.08 0.96
C ARG A 261 14.35 18.86 -0.03
N ASN A 262 14.98 17.70 0.04
CA ASN A 262 16.07 17.34 -0.88
C ASN A 262 15.57 17.20 -2.32
N THR A 263 14.39 16.61 -2.53
CA THR A 263 13.73 16.57 -3.84
C THR A 263 13.41 17.98 -4.35
N LEU A 264 12.90 18.87 -3.50
CA LEU A 264 12.57 20.23 -3.87
C LEU A 264 13.81 21.03 -4.30
N ASN A 265 14.91 20.89 -3.55
CA ASN A 265 16.19 21.51 -3.91
C ASN A 265 16.67 21.04 -5.29
N TYR A 266 16.58 19.73 -5.55
CA TYR A 266 16.93 19.15 -6.85
C TYR A 266 16.05 19.67 -7.99
N LEU A 267 14.72 19.71 -7.81
CA LEU A 267 13.79 20.19 -8.83
C LEU A 267 13.97 21.69 -9.10
N THR A 268 14.27 22.47 -8.07
CA THR A 268 14.56 23.90 -8.19
C THR A 268 15.82 24.11 -9.05
N ALA A 269 16.89 23.37 -8.79
CA ALA A 269 18.10 23.39 -9.61
C ALA A 269 17.82 22.95 -11.06
N ALA A 270 17.03 21.88 -11.26
CA ALA A 270 16.66 21.40 -12.58
C ALA A 270 15.81 22.40 -13.37
N SER A 271 14.89 23.11 -12.71
CA SER A 271 14.09 24.18 -13.31
C SER A 271 14.98 25.34 -13.77
N ALA A 272 15.91 25.78 -12.93
CA ALA A 272 16.82 26.86 -13.29
C ALA A 272 17.67 26.52 -14.53
N VAL A 273 18.14 25.27 -14.65
CA VAL A 273 18.88 24.82 -15.84
C VAL A 273 17.99 24.82 -17.09
N LYS A 274 16.74 24.35 -16.97
CA LYS A 274 15.79 24.32 -18.09
C LYS A 274 15.45 25.73 -18.59
N ASP A 275 15.33 26.69 -17.68
CA ASP A 275 15.04 28.09 -18.01
C ASP A 275 16.22 28.76 -18.73
N VAL A 276 17.47 28.35 -18.43
CA VAL A 276 18.69 28.85 -19.09
C VAL A 276 18.93 28.20 -20.47
N PHE A 277 18.56 26.93 -20.65
CA PHE A 277 18.74 26.19 -21.89
C PHE A 277 17.39 25.69 -22.43
N PRO A 278 16.55 26.57 -22.99
CA PRO A 278 15.31 26.14 -23.63
C PRO A 278 15.65 25.23 -24.81
N SER A 279 15.21 23.98 -24.76
CA SER A 279 15.34 23.03 -25.86
C SER A 279 14.52 23.54 -27.05
N SER A 280 15.23 24.06 -28.07
CA SER A 280 14.71 24.55 -29.34
C SER A 280 13.96 23.50 -30.16
#